data_AF-A9VCY1-F1
#
_entry.id   AF-A9VCY1-F1
#
_cell.length_a   1.000
_cell.length_b   1.000
_cell.length_c   1.000
_cell.angle_alpha   90.00
_cell.angle_beta   90.00
_cell.angle_gamma   90.00
#
_symmetry.space_group_name_H-M   'P 1'
#
loop_
_entity.id
_entity.type
_entity.pdbx_description
1 polymer ?
#
loop_
_entity_poly.entity_id
_entity_poly.type
_entity_poly.pdbx_seq_one_letter_code
_entity_poly.pdbx_strand_id
1 'polypeptide(L)'
;MAFLLPAVELMQTLKFTPRNGTGIIIISPTRELSLQTYGVVQDLLRYHPQTHGLVMGGANRRAEADRLVKGVNVLVATPGRLLDHLQNTQGFLYKNLQCLIIDEADRILQVGFEEEMRQIIKLLPKKRQTLLFSATQTRKVEDLARISLKGEPLYVGVNDQDEEATADNIEQGYIICPADKRFLLLFTFLKRNLKKKVMVFLSSCNSVKFHAELLNYIDIPVLDIHGKQKQGKRTTTFFEFCNAEHGILLCTDVAARGLDISNVDWIVQYDPPDDPRDYIHRVGRTARGTDKSGKALLFLLPEEVAFLKYLKQAKVRPKEYEFPAAKISNVQMQLEKLIQENYYLHKSAKEGYRSYLQAYASHSLKQIFDVNTLDLSRVGKAFGFSVPPNVNLNA
;
A
#
# COMPACT_ATOMS: atom_id res chain seq x y z
N MET A 1 -17.83 1.55 -1.85
CA MET A 1 -19.30 1.75 -1.95
C MET A 1 -20.08 0.91 -0.95
N ALA A 2 -19.77 -0.39 -0.79
CA ALA A 2 -20.54 -1.34 0.05
C ALA A 2 -20.93 -0.83 1.45
N PHE A 3 -20.02 -0.14 2.15
CA PHE A 3 -20.31 0.42 3.48
C PHE A 3 -20.75 1.89 3.48
N LEU A 4 -20.43 2.64 2.42
CA LEU A 4 -20.72 4.08 2.38
C LEU A 4 -22.20 4.34 2.09
N LEU A 5 -22.77 3.60 1.14
CA LEU A 5 -24.18 3.75 0.76
C LEU A 5 -25.14 3.53 1.95
N PRO A 6 -25.08 2.41 2.69
CA PRO A 6 -25.97 2.21 3.84
C PRO A 6 -25.72 3.22 4.96
N ALA A 7 -24.48 3.71 5.13
CA ALA A 7 -24.19 4.73 6.11
C ALA A 7 -24.83 6.06 5.74
N VAL A 8 -24.70 6.51 4.48
CA VAL A 8 -25.36 7.75 4.00
C VAL A 8 -26.89 7.63 4.09
N GLU A 9 -27.46 6.48 3.71
CA GLU A 9 -28.89 6.20 3.85
C GLU A 9 -29.36 6.37 5.31
N LEU A 10 -28.64 5.78 6.27
CA LEU A 10 -28.93 5.90 7.71
C LEU A 10 -29.03 7.38 8.14
N MET A 11 -28.14 8.23 7.65
CA MET A 11 -28.14 9.66 7.99
C MET A 11 -29.34 10.39 7.40
N GLN A 12 -29.75 10.02 6.19
CA GLN A 12 -30.92 10.55 5.54
C GLN A 12 -32.20 10.11 6.26
N THR A 13 -32.33 8.82 6.59
CA THR A 13 -33.47 8.29 7.34
C THR A 13 -33.63 8.98 8.70
N LEU A 14 -32.51 9.23 9.40
CA LEU A 14 -32.50 9.92 10.68
C LEU A 14 -32.63 11.45 10.56
N LYS A 15 -32.69 11.99 9.33
CA LYS A 15 -32.71 13.44 9.03
C LYS A 15 -31.60 14.19 9.78
N PHE A 16 -30.41 13.59 9.81
CA PHE A 16 -29.29 14.11 10.57
C PHE A 16 -28.85 15.47 10.00
N THR A 17 -28.69 16.46 10.88
CA THR A 17 -28.31 17.84 10.51
C THR A 17 -26.92 18.19 11.06
N PRO A 18 -26.25 19.25 10.58
CA PRO A 18 -24.95 19.68 11.11
C PRO A 18 -24.96 19.92 12.63
N ARG A 19 -26.09 20.36 13.19
CA ARG A 19 -26.27 20.59 14.63
C ARG A 19 -26.18 19.31 15.47
N ASN A 20 -26.44 18.15 14.87
CA ASN A 20 -26.32 16.87 15.55
C ASN A 20 -24.85 16.43 15.71
N GLY A 21 -23.91 17.08 15.01
CA GLY A 21 -22.49 16.75 15.05
C GLY A 21 -22.13 15.61 14.09
N THR A 22 -21.19 14.75 14.48
CA THR A 22 -20.73 13.61 13.68
C THR A 22 -21.55 12.36 13.97
N GLY A 23 -22.29 11.92 12.95
CA GLY A 23 -23.12 10.71 12.96
C GLY A 23 -22.41 9.49 12.38
N ILE A 24 -21.42 9.69 11.50
CA ILE A 24 -20.61 8.61 10.92
C ILE A 24 -19.13 8.94 11.04
N ILE A 25 -18.35 7.95 11.48
CA ILE A 25 -16.88 8.00 11.42
C ILE A 25 -16.39 6.80 10.61
N ILE A 26 -15.54 7.07 9.61
CA ILE A 26 -14.84 6.07 8.82
C ILE A 26 -13.35 6.19 9.11
N ILE A 27 -12.75 5.11 9.60
CA ILE A 27 -11.33 5.04 9.93
C ILE A 27 -10.62 4.21 8.87
N SER A 28 -9.56 4.77 8.28
CA SER A 28 -8.70 4.06 7.33
C SER A 28 -7.22 4.15 7.76
N PRO A 29 -6.38 3.15 7.44
CA PRO A 29 -4.97 3.08 7.86
C PRO A 29 -4.07 4.16 7.25
N THR A 30 -4.34 4.56 6.01
CA THR A 30 -3.46 5.46 5.25
C THR A 30 -4.20 6.70 4.80
N ARG A 31 -3.44 7.79 4.62
CA ARG A 31 -3.96 9.09 4.19
C ARG A 31 -4.52 9.02 2.78
N GLU A 32 -3.88 8.24 1.90
CA GLU A 32 -4.30 8.04 0.52
C GLU A 32 -5.65 7.31 0.45
N LEU A 33 -5.84 6.28 1.27
CA LEU A 33 -7.12 5.58 1.36
C LEU A 33 -8.22 6.47 1.97
N SER A 34 -7.87 7.27 2.99
CA SER A 34 -8.81 8.26 3.54
C SER A 34 -9.22 9.29 2.49
N LEU A 35 -8.29 9.81 1.67
CA LEU A 35 -8.59 10.74 0.58
C LEU A 35 -9.49 10.12 -0.48
N GLN A 36 -9.22 8.89 -0.89
CA GLN A 36 -10.04 8.15 -1.86
C GLN A 36 -11.46 7.91 -1.33
N THR A 37 -11.56 7.43 -0.10
CA THR A 37 -12.86 7.21 0.56
C THR A 37 -13.63 8.51 0.70
N TYR A 38 -12.94 9.60 1.04
CA TYR A 38 -13.52 10.92 1.11
C TYR A 38 -14.02 11.42 -0.25
N GLY A 39 -13.29 11.18 -1.35
CA GLY A 39 -13.78 11.49 -2.70
C GLY A 39 -15.11 10.80 -3.00
N VAL A 40 -15.23 9.51 -2.67
CA VAL A 40 -16.50 8.77 -2.84
C VAL A 40 -17.61 9.34 -1.93
N VAL A 41 -17.29 9.75 -0.70
CA VAL A 41 -18.25 10.42 0.19
C VAL A 41 -18.73 11.74 -0.41
N GLN A 42 -17.84 12.54 -1.00
CA GLN A 42 -18.21 13.80 -1.66
C GLN A 42 -19.17 13.57 -2.83
N ASP A 43 -18.93 12.53 -3.64
CA ASP A 43 -19.81 12.20 -4.76
C ASP A 43 -21.18 11.69 -4.29
N LEU A 44 -21.22 10.83 -3.27
CA LEU A 44 -22.48 10.33 -2.71
C LEU A 44 -23.30 11.44 -2.04
N LEU A 45 -22.64 12.38 -1.34
CA LEU A 45 -23.32 13.47 -0.63
C LEU A 45 -23.63 14.68 -1.51
N ARG A 46 -23.29 14.67 -2.80
CA ARG A 46 -23.51 15.81 -3.72
C ARG A 46 -24.94 16.34 -3.71
N TYR A 47 -25.92 15.46 -3.52
CA TYR A 47 -27.35 15.79 -3.49
C TYR A 47 -27.99 15.66 -2.10
N HIS A 48 -27.18 15.62 -1.04
CA HIS A 48 -27.63 15.42 0.33
C HIS A 48 -27.28 16.63 1.21
N PRO A 49 -28.11 16.98 2.21
CA PRO A 49 -27.87 18.14 3.08
C PRO A 49 -26.76 17.91 4.13
N GLN A 50 -26.29 16.68 4.30
CA GLN A 50 -25.29 16.31 5.32
C GLN A 50 -23.90 16.87 4.98
N THR A 51 -23.22 17.37 6.00
CA THR A 51 -21.83 17.85 5.88
C THR A 51 -20.83 16.70 5.97
N HIS A 52 -19.69 16.85 5.30
CA HIS A 52 -18.60 15.88 5.35
C HIS A 52 -17.26 16.54 5.70
N GLY A 53 -16.34 15.75 6.24
CA GLY A 53 -15.01 16.21 6.61
C GLY A 53 -13.98 15.10 6.51
N LEU A 54 -12.73 15.52 6.39
CA LEU A 54 -11.55 14.65 6.33
C LEU A 54 -10.56 15.16 7.38
N VAL A 55 -10.09 14.27 8.25
CA VAL A 55 -9.06 14.58 9.25
C VAL A 55 -7.91 13.59 9.20
N MET A 56 -6.72 14.08 8.91
CA MET A 56 -5.55 13.22 8.72
C MET A 56 -4.25 13.92 9.07
N GLY A 57 -3.26 13.13 9.49
CA GLY A 57 -1.96 13.68 9.86
C GLY A 57 -1.34 14.51 8.71
N GLY A 58 -0.60 15.57 9.05
CA GLY A 58 0.06 16.43 8.07
C GLY A 58 -0.81 17.53 7.46
N ALA A 59 -2.12 17.56 7.71
CA ALA A 59 -2.99 18.68 7.39
C ALA A 59 -3.01 19.74 8.52
N ASN A 60 -3.56 20.94 8.22
CA ASN A 60 -3.65 22.03 9.19
C ASN A 60 -4.70 21.73 10.27
N ARG A 61 -4.22 21.38 11.47
CA ARG A 61 -5.04 21.00 12.63
C ARG A 61 -6.06 22.07 13.04
N ARG A 62 -5.71 23.36 12.99
CA ARG A 62 -6.63 24.45 13.37
C ARG A 62 -7.82 24.50 12.42
N ALA A 63 -7.55 24.43 11.12
CA ALA A 63 -8.60 24.39 10.10
C ALA A 63 -9.49 23.13 10.22
N GLU A 64 -8.91 21.98 10.59
CA GLU A 64 -9.66 20.76 10.90
C GLU A 64 -10.59 20.97 12.11
N ALA A 65 -10.06 21.50 13.22
CA ALA A 65 -10.82 21.78 14.44
C ALA A 65 -12.00 22.73 14.20
N ASP A 66 -11.77 23.84 13.49
CA ASP A 66 -12.82 24.83 13.19
C ASP A 66 -13.97 24.22 12.38
N ARG A 67 -13.66 23.29 11.45
CA ARG A 67 -14.68 22.57 10.67
C ARG A 67 -15.44 21.58 11.53
N LEU A 68 -14.75 20.82 12.39
CA LEU A 68 -15.38 19.86 13.29
C LEU A 68 -16.36 20.55 14.25
N VAL A 69 -15.99 21.72 14.80
CA VAL A 69 -16.84 22.51 15.70
C VAL A 69 -18.09 23.05 15.00
N LYS A 70 -17.98 23.42 13.71
CA LYS A 70 -19.14 23.85 12.90
C LYS A 70 -20.16 22.73 12.63
N GLY A 71 -19.77 21.48 12.81
CA GLY A 71 -20.62 20.31 12.62
C GLY A 71 -20.32 19.59 11.30
N VAL A 72 -19.61 18.47 11.41
CA VAL A 72 -19.35 17.52 10.32
C VAL A 72 -20.18 16.27 10.55
N ASN A 73 -21.09 15.92 9.64
CA ASN A 73 -21.95 14.75 9.79
C ASN A 73 -21.26 13.42 9.45
N VAL A 74 -20.47 13.41 8.36
CA VAL A 74 -19.69 12.24 7.92
C VAL A 74 -18.20 12.57 7.98
N LEU A 75 -17.45 11.87 8.81
CA LEU A 75 -16.03 12.10 9.03
C LEU A 75 -15.20 10.92 8.52
N VAL A 76 -14.27 11.18 7.60
CA VAL A 76 -13.23 10.22 7.22
C VAL A 76 -11.94 10.58 7.92
N ALA A 77 -11.24 9.59 8.51
CA ALA A 77 -10.09 9.88 9.35
C ALA A 77 -9.00 8.81 9.36
N THR A 78 -7.77 9.24 9.66
CA THR A 78 -6.69 8.34 10.11
C THR A 78 -6.65 8.25 11.66
N PRO A 79 -6.35 7.08 12.26
CA PRO A 79 -6.48 6.85 13.71
C PRO A 79 -5.82 7.93 14.60
N GLY A 80 -4.52 8.20 14.40
CA GLY A 80 -3.78 9.13 15.26
C GLY A 80 -4.34 10.56 15.25
N ARG A 81 -4.73 11.09 14.08
CA ARG A 81 -5.31 12.44 13.99
C ARG A 81 -6.73 12.50 14.55
N LEU A 82 -7.52 11.43 14.38
CA LEU A 82 -8.84 11.33 14.99
C LEU A 82 -8.75 11.37 16.52
N LEU A 83 -7.82 10.59 17.08
CA LEU A 83 -7.60 10.54 18.54
C LEU A 83 -7.24 11.92 19.10
N ASP A 84 -6.31 12.63 18.44
CA ASP A 84 -5.96 14.02 18.82
C ASP A 84 -7.20 14.91 18.83
N HIS A 85 -8.07 14.86 17.80
CA HIS A 85 -9.29 15.66 17.80
C HIS A 85 -10.30 15.25 18.88
N LEU A 86 -10.47 13.96 19.14
CA LEU A 86 -11.37 13.45 20.18
C LEU A 86 -10.95 13.90 21.59
N GLN A 87 -9.65 14.01 21.84
CA GLN A 87 -9.10 14.42 23.14
C GLN A 87 -9.00 15.94 23.30
N ASN A 88 -8.61 16.65 22.23
CA ASN A 88 -8.09 18.01 22.34
C ASN A 88 -8.90 19.06 21.57
N THR A 89 -10.03 18.70 20.93
CA THR A 89 -10.89 19.68 20.22
C THR A 89 -12.14 19.96 21.02
N GLN A 90 -12.15 21.10 21.71
CA GLN A 90 -13.33 21.57 22.43
C GLN A 90 -14.45 21.87 21.45
N GLY A 91 -15.68 21.42 21.76
CA GLY A 91 -16.84 21.60 20.89
C GLY A 91 -16.99 20.56 19.78
N PHE A 92 -16.09 19.57 19.67
CA PHE A 92 -16.28 18.47 18.73
C PHE A 92 -17.42 17.54 19.20
N LEU A 93 -18.56 17.60 18.50
CA LEU A 93 -19.77 16.85 18.86
C LEU A 93 -19.79 15.45 18.20
N TYR A 94 -19.28 14.43 18.89
CA TYR A 94 -19.28 13.03 18.43
C TYR A 94 -20.17 12.10 19.28
N LYS A 95 -20.85 12.62 20.31
CA LYS A 95 -21.69 11.82 21.23
C LYS A 95 -22.93 11.21 20.55
N ASN A 96 -23.36 11.78 19.43
CA ASN A 96 -24.51 11.32 18.65
C ASN A 96 -24.12 10.34 17.51
N LEU A 97 -22.91 9.76 17.56
CA LEU A 97 -22.43 8.83 16.55
C LEU A 97 -23.39 7.64 16.38
N GLN A 98 -23.80 7.39 15.15
CA GLN A 98 -24.70 6.30 14.77
C GLN A 98 -23.93 5.12 14.18
N CYS A 99 -22.86 5.38 13.41
CA CYS A 99 -22.10 4.34 12.73
C CYS A 99 -20.58 4.60 12.82
N LEU A 100 -19.82 3.55 13.15
CA LEU A 100 -18.37 3.50 13.02
C LEU A 100 -17.99 2.47 11.97
N ILE A 101 -17.17 2.86 11.01
CA ILE A 101 -16.62 1.99 9.99
C ILE A 101 -15.12 1.93 10.18
N ILE A 102 -14.58 0.72 10.29
CA ILE A 102 -13.14 0.44 10.34
C ILE A 102 -12.78 -0.26 9.03
N ASP A 103 -12.07 0.43 8.16
CA ASP A 103 -11.68 -0.08 6.83
C ASP A 103 -10.21 -0.53 6.85
N GLU A 104 -9.90 -1.63 6.15
CA GLU A 104 -8.56 -2.28 6.12
C GLU A 104 -7.99 -2.49 7.55
N ALA A 105 -8.77 -3.15 8.40
CA ALA A 105 -8.50 -3.29 9.83
C ALA A 105 -7.18 -4.04 10.15
N ASP A 106 -6.85 -5.07 9.37
CA ASP A 106 -5.55 -5.75 9.44
C ASP A 106 -4.38 -4.79 9.24
N ARG A 107 -4.50 -3.86 8.29
CA ARG A 107 -3.46 -2.87 8.01
C ARG A 107 -3.36 -1.81 9.11
N ILE A 108 -4.47 -1.40 9.71
CA ILE A 108 -4.44 -0.49 10.87
C ILE A 108 -3.56 -1.07 11.98
N LEU A 109 -3.70 -2.37 12.25
CA LEU A 109 -2.92 -3.08 13.26
C LEU A 109 -1.45 -3.28 12.87
N GLN A 110 -1.18 -3.57 11.59
CA GLN A 110 0.20 -3.69 11.08
C GLN A 110 0.99 -2.38 11.15
N VAL A 111 0.33 -1.24 10.89
CA VAL A 111 0.97 0.09 10.98
C VAL A 111 1.27 0.48 12.44
N GLY A 112 0.70 -0.25 13.40
CA GLY A 112 0.93 -0.03 14.83
C GLY A 112 -0.10 0.86 15.51
N PHE A 113 -1.26 1.13 14.88
CA PHE A 113 -2.31 1.97 15.45
C PHE A 113 -3.22 1.24 16.46
N GLU A 114 -2.78 0.13 17.02
CA GLU A 114 -3.60 -0.70 17.91
C GLU A 114 -4.03 0.07 19.16
N GLU A 115 -3.09 0.79 19.80
CA GLU A 115 -3.35 1.56 21.00
C GLU A 115 -4.25 2.76 20.74
N GLU A 116 -4.04 3.46 19.61
CA GLU A 116 -4.89 4.56 19.20
C GLU A 116 -6.32 4.08 18.96
N MET A 117 -6.50 2.93 18.29
CA MET A 117 -7.82 2.35 18.06
C MET A 117 -8.52 1.99 19.37
N ARG A 118 -7.81 1.38 20.33
CA ARG A 118 -8.36 1.07 21.67
C ARG A 118 -8.85 2.34 22.37
N GLN A 119 -8.09 3.42 22.31
CA GLN A 119 -8.47 4.70 22.91
C GLN A 119 -9.65 5.35 22.18
N ILE A 120 -9.67 5.35 20.84
CA ILE A 120 -10.77 5.87 20.04
C ILE A 120 -12.07 5.14 20.39
N ILE A 121 -12.05 3.80 20.39
CA ILE A 121 -13.23 2.99 20.71
C ILE A 121 -13.74 3.27 22.12
N LYS A 122 -12.84 3.51 23.09
CA LYS A 122 -13.18 3.86 24.48
C LYS A 122 -13.86 5.22 24.60
N LEU A 123 -13.45 6.20 23.79
CA LEU A 123 -14.00 7.56 23.80
C LEU A 123 -15.35 7.68 23.08
N LEU A 124 -15.53 6.91 22.00
CA LEU A 124 -16.74 6.94 21.19
C LEU A 124 -17.96 6.36 21.94
N PRO A 125 -19.18 6.83 21.65
CA PRO A 125 -20.37 6.35 22.32
C PRO A 125 -20.60 4.87 22.06
N LYS A 126 -21.05 4.14 23.09
CA LYS A 126 -21.28 2.70 22.99
C LYS A 126 -22.49 2.35 22.12
N LYS A 127 -23.55 3.17 22.10
CA LYS A 127 -24.78 2.88 21.32
C LYS A 127 -24.59 3.36 19.88
N ARG A 128 -24.04 2.48 19.04
CA ARG A 128 -23.76 2.72 17.62
C ARG A 128 -23.67 1.39 16.87
N GLN A 129 -23.86 1.40 15.56
CA GLN A 129 -23.49 0.32 14.67
C GLN A 129 -21.98 0.36 14.42
N THR A 130 -21.34 -0.81 14.35
CA THR A 130 -19.93 -0.94 13.97
C THR A 130 -19.84 -1.85 12.76
N LEU A 131 -19.11 -1.42 11.73
CA LEU A 131 -18.74 -2.26 10.60
C LEU A 131 -17.21 -2.36 10.57
N LEU A 132 -16.69 -3.59 10.48
CA LEU A 132 -15.26 -3.85 10.34
C LEU A 132 -15.03 -4.56 9.02
N PHE A 133 -14.22 -3.95 8.16
CA PHE A 133 -13.80 -4.48 6.88
C PHE A 133 -12.32 -4.82 6.93
N SER A 134 -11.98 -6.02 6.50
CA SER A 134 -10.60 -6.49 6.42
C SER A 134 -10.51 -7.46 5.26
N ALA A 135 -9.42 -7.37 4.49
CA ALA A 135 -9.16 -8.34 3.43
C ALA A 135 -8.56 -9.64 3.99
N THR A 136 -8.04 -9.63 5.22
CA THR A 136 -7.53 -10.83 5.89
C THR A 136 -8.08 -11.00 7.30
N GLN A 137 -8.28 -12.25 7.71
CA GLN A 137 -8.65 -12.60 9.08
C GLN A 137 -7.42 -13.02 9.86
N THR A 138 -7.15 -12.32 10.96
CA THR A 138 -6.04 -12.63 11.87
C THR A 138 -6.54 -12.55 13.31
N ARG A 139 -5.85 -13.24 14.23
CA ARG A 139 -6.19 -13.17 15.67
C ARG A 139 -6.25 -11.73 16.19
N LYS A 140 -5.33 -10.87 15.75
CA LYS A 140 -5.32 -9.45 16.13
C LYS A 140 -6.55 -8.70 15.60
N VAL A 141 -7.01 -9.02 14.39
CA VAL A 141 -8.25 -8.46 13.84
C VAL A 141 -9.46 -8.96 14.63
N GLU A 142 -9.48 -10.21 15.05
CA GLU A 142 -10.52 -10.75 15.93
C GLU A 142 -10.50 -10.08 17.32
N ASP A 143 -9.33 -9.78 17.87
CA ASP A 143 -9.18 -9.01 19.11
C ASP A 143 -9.75 -7.60 18.96
N LEU A 144 -9.41 -6.91 17.87
CA LEU A 144 -9.97 -5.60 17.57
C LEU A 144 -11.48 -5.67 17.35
N ALA A 145 -11.98 -6.71 16.68
CA ALA A 145 -13.40 -6.96 16.49
C ALA A 145 -14.12 -7.15 17.83
N ARG A 146 -13.56 -7.95 18.75
CA ARG A 146 -14.12 -8.17 20.09
C ARG A 146 -14.27 -6.88 20.91
N ILE A 147 -13.37 -5.92 20.71
CA ILE A 147 -13.38 -4.64 21.44
C ILE A 147 -14.30 -3.62 20.77
N SER A 148 -14.38 -3.64 19.43
CA SER A 148 -15.09 -2.63 18.63
C SER A 148 -16.56 -2.98 18.33
N LEU A 149 -16.87 -4.27 18.22
CA LEU A 149 -18.20 -4.81 17.93
C LEU A 149 -18.96 -5.09 19.23
N LYS A 150 -20.29 -5.02 19.15
CA LYS A 150 -21.17 -5.33 20.28
C LYS A 150 -22.00 -6.57 19.98
N GLY A 151 -22.19 -7.39 21.01
CA GLY A 151 -22.92 -8.65 20.86
C GLY A 151 -22.17 -9.64 19.98
N GLU A 152 -22.91 -10.59 19.42
CA GLU A 152 -22.39 -11.55 18.46
C GLU A 152 -22.40 -10.90 17.06
N PRO A 153 -21.23 -10.63 16.46
CA PRO A 153 -21.18 -10.02 15.14
C PRO A 153 -21.56 -11.04 14.06
N LEU A 154 -22.36 -10.60 13.09
CA LEU A 154 -22.60 -11.40 11.89
C LEU A 154 -21.34 -11.35 11.01
N TYR A 155 -20.67 -12.49 10.87
CA TYR A 155 -19.56 -12.64 9.94
C TYR A 155 -20.09 -12.84 8.52
N VAL A 156 -19.58 -12.07 7.56
CA VAL A 156 -19.93 -12.16 6.14
C VAL A 156 -18.62 -12.32 5.36
N GLY A 157 -18.22 -13.56 5.10
CA GLY A 157 -17.08 -13.92 4.27
C GLY A 157 -17.54 -14.33 2.88
N VAL A 158 -16.89 -13.81 1.83
CA VAL A 158 -17.30 -14.11 0.44
C VAL A 158 -16.70 -15.43 -0.03
N ASN A 159 -15.47 -15.80 0.37
CA ASN A 159 -14.72 -16.90 -0.28
C ASN A 159 -13.86 -17.75 0.70
N ASP A 160 -14.41 -18.29 1.79
CA ASP A 160 -13.64 -19.22 2.66
C ASP A 160 -13.37 -20.59 2.01
N GLN A 161 -14.05 -20.91 0.90
CA GLN A 161 -14.03 -22.23 0.24
C GLN A 161 -13.24 -22.28 -1.07
N ASP A 162 -12.69 -21.17 -1.57
CA ASP A 162 -12.02 -21.15 -2.87
C ASP A 162 -10.68 -21.92 -2.86
N GLU A 163 -10.36 -22.58 -3.98
CA GLU A 163 -9.09 -23.30 -4.16
C GLU A 163 -7.89 -22.37 -4.32
N GLU A 164 -8.09 -21.12 -4.76
CA GLU A 164 -7.07 -20.09 -4.97
C GLU A 164 -7.40 -18.80 -4.21
N ALA A 165 -6.38 -18.12 -3.66
CA ALA A 165 -6.55 -16.89 -2.86
C ALA A 165 -6.50 -15.59 -3.70
N THR A 166 -6.43 -15.72 -5.03
CA THR A 166 -6.27 -14.63 -5.99
C THR A 166 -7.37 -14.69 -7.03
N ALA A 167 -7.74 -13.54 -7.60
CA ALA A 167 -8.80 -13.50 -8.61
C ALA A 167 -8.41 -14.27 -9.89
N ASP A 168 -9.36 -15.02 -10.45
CA ASP A 168 -9.17 -15.91 -11.62
C ASP A 168 -8.66 -15.19 -12.88
N ASN A 169 -8.89 -13.89 -12.98
CA ASN A 169 -8.54 -13.03 -14.12
C ASN A 169 -7.09 -12.49 -14.06
N ILE A 170 -6.26 -12.94 -13.10
CA ILE A 170 -4.87 -12.52 -12.95
C ILE A 170 -3.92 -13.63 -13.42
N GLU A 171 -3.18 -13.37 -14.50
CA GLU A 171 -2.07 -14.23 -14.93
C GLU A 171 -0.86 -13.97 -14.03
N GLN A 172 -0.52 -14.93 -13.18
CA GLN A 172 0.57 -14.81 -12.23
C GLN A 172 1.75 -15.67 -12.66
N GLY A 173 2.94 -15.07 -12.65
CA GLY A 173 4.17 -15.85 -12.76
C GLY A 173 5.34 -15.28 -11.98
N TYR A 174 6.41 -16.06 -11.98
CA TYR A 174 7.66 -15.72 -11.33
C TYR A 174 8.84 -15.95 -12.26
N ILE A 175 9.95 -15.30 -11.94
CA ILE A 175 11.24 -15.53 -12.58
C ILE A 175 12.32 -15.64 -11.53
N ILE A 176 13.21 -16.62 -11.71
CA ILE A 176 14.44 -16.74 -10.93
C ILE A 176 15.54 -15.98 -11.67
N CYS A 177 16.09 -14.96 -11.04
CA CYS A 177 17.09 -14.08 -11.64
C CYS A 177 18.25 -13.83 -10.66
N PRO A 178 19.51 -14.09 -11.05
CA PRO A 178 20.67 -13.69 -10.25
C PRO A 178 20.66 -12.18 -9.96
N ALA A 179 21.13 -11.79 -8.77
CA ALA A 179 21.05 -10.40 -8.31
C ALA A 179 21.67 -9.40 -9.29
N ASP A 180 22.81 -9.74 -9.91
CA ASP A 180 23.53 -8.90 -10.87
C ASP A 180 22.75 -8.65 -12.17
N LYS A 181 21.83 -9.54 -12.55
CA LYS A 181 21.00 -9.39 -13.76
C LYS A 181 19.62 -8.83 -13.49
N ARG A 182 19.23 -8.74 -12.21
CA ARG A 182 17.89 -8.35 -11.76
C ARG A 182 17.46 -6.99 -12.30
N PHE A 183 18.33 -5.98 -12.20
CA PHE A 183 18.03 -4.64 -12.70
C PHE A 183 17.95 -4.60 -14.23
N LEU A 184 18.85 -5.29 -14.94
CA LEU A 184 18.86 -5.34 -16.41
C LEU A 184 17.56 -5.94 -16.96
N LEU A 185 17.03 -6.94 -16.27
CA LEU A 185 15.76 -7.57 -16.57
C LEU A 185 14.60 -6.59 -16.35
N LEU A 186 14.56 -5.90 -15.20
CA LEU A 186 13.55 -4.87 -14.92
C LEU A 186 13.58 -3.75 -15.98
N PHE A 187 14.76 -3.20 -16.27
CA PHE A 187 14.94 -2.18 -17.29
C PHE A 187 14.41 -2.63 -18.66
N THR A 188 14.79 -3.84 -19.08
CA THR A 188 14.33 -4.41 -20.36
C THR A 188 12.81 -4.62 -20.38
N PHE A 189 12.24 -5.08 -19.27
CA PHE A 189 10.80 -5.26 -19.11
C PHE A 189 10.05 -3.92 -19.20
N LEU A 190 10.49 -2.91 -18.45
CA LEU A 190 9.86 -1.59 -18.44
C LEU A 190 9.95 -0.90 -19.81
N LYS A 191 11.12 -0.98 -20.46
CA LYS A 191 11.33 -0.41 -21.80
C LYS A 191 10.39 -0.99 -22.85
N ARG A 192 10.00 -2.26 -22.73
CA ARG A 192 9.01 -2.91 -23.62
C ARG A 192 7.57 -2.55 -23.29
N ASN A 193 7.30 -2.13 -22.06
CA ASN A 193 5.96 -1.87 -21.55
C ASN A 193 5.70 -0.38 -21.26
N LEU A 194 6.42 0.54 -21.93
CA LEU A 194 6.25 2.00 -21.75
C LEU A 194 4.83 2.51 -22.05
N LYS A 195 4.10 1.83 -22.94
CA LYS A 195 2.71 2.14 -23.31
C LYS A 195 1.67 1.46 -22.41
N LYS A 196 2.11 0.80 -21.34
CA LYS A 196 1.26 0.09 -20.40
C LYS A 196 1.28 0.78 -19.04
N LYS A 197 0.29 0.49 -18.22
CA LYS A 197 0.24 0.93 -16.83
C LYS A 197 0.86 -0.14 -15.95
N VAL A 198 2.01 0.16 -15.37
CA VAL A 198 2.84 -0.80 -14.63
C VAL A 198 3.06 -0.29 -13.21
N MET A 199 2.86 -1.15 -12.22
CA MET A 199 3.31 -0.90 -10.85
C MET A 199 4.47 -1.82 -10.51
N VAL A 200 5.50 -1.26 -9.89
CA VAL A 200 6.71 -1.98 -9.48
C VAL A 200 6.88 -1.83 -7.97
N PHE A 201 6.83 -2.93 -7.24
CA PHE A 201 6.99 -2.97 -5.80
C PHE A 201 8.45 -3.26 -5.41
N LEU A 202 9.00 -2.41 -4.54
CA LEU A 202 10.34 -2.55 -3.96
C LEU A 202 10.25 -2.57 -2.42
N SER A 203 11.25 -3.17 -1.79
CA SER A 203 11.27 -3.45 -0.34
C SER A 203 11.49 -2.22 0.54
N SER A 204 12.10 -1.15 0.02
CA SER A 204 12.48 0.01 0.83
C SER A 204 12.23 1.35 0.14
N CYS A 205 12.01 2.40 0.95
CA CYS A 205 11.83 3.77 0.46
C CYS A 205 13.04 4.30 -0.32
N ASN A 206 14.26 4.02 0.15
CA ASN A 206 15.45 4.50 -0.56
C ASN A 206 15.70 3.68 -1.83
N SER A 207 15.32 2.41 -1.86
CA SER A 207 15.35 1.60 -3.08
C SER A 207 14.41 2.18 -4.14
N VAL A 208 13.16 2.49 -3.77
CA VAL A 208 12.21 3.20 -4.66
C VAL A 208 12.81 4.49 -5.20
N LYS A 209 13.34 5.34 -4.30
CA LYS A 209 13.95 6.62 -4.68
C LYS A 209 15.12 6.44 -5.67
N PHE A 210 16.06 5.56 -5.36
CA PHE A 210 17.21 5.29 -6.22
C PHE A 210 16.78 4.79 -7.60
N HIS A 211 15.91 3.78 -7.66
CA HIS A 211 15.46 3.23 -8.95
C HIS A 211 14.67 4.27 -9.74
N ALA A 212 13.91 5.14 -9.08
CA ALA A 212 13.18 6.22 -9.75
C ALA A 212 14.11 7.27 -10.36
N GLU A 213 15.13 7.71 -9.61
CA GLU A 213 16.14 8.65 -10.10
C GLU A 213 16.95 8.05 -11.25
N LEU A 214 17.37 6.79 -11.11
CA LEU A 214 18.12 6.07 -12.12
C LEU A 214 17.32 5.88 -13.41
N LEU A 215 16.07 5.38 -13.31
CA LEU A 215 15.21 5.12 -14.46
C LEU A 215 14.87 6.42 -15.22
N ASN A 216 14.58 7.51 -14.51
CA ASN A 216 14.35 8.82 -15.14
C ASN A 216 15.63 9.36 -15.82
N TYR A 217 16.82 9.08 -15.28
CA TYR A 217 18.08 9.49 -15.91
C TYR A 217 18.36 8.75 -17.23
N ILE A 218 17.90 7.49 -17.35
CA ILE A 218 18.07 6.65 -18.55
C ILE A 218 16.83 6.64 -19.45
N ASP A 219 16.06 7.73 -19.43
CA ASP A 219 14.88 8.00 -20.26
C ASP A 219 13.74 6.97 -20.15
N ILE A 220 13.57 6.36 -18.97
CA ILE A 220 12.34 5.64 -18.61
C ILE A 220 11.56 6.51 -17.63
N PRO A 221 10.50 7.22 -18.09
CA PRO A 221 9.72 8.08 -17.22
C PRO A 221 8.98 7.23 -16.19
N VAL A 222 9.27 7.49 -14.91
CA VAL A 222 8.67 6.77 -13.78
C VAL A 222 8.22 7.73 -12.69
N LEU A 223 7.07 7.40 -12.12
CA LEU A 223 6.53 8.02 -10.91
C LEU A 223 6.97 7.19 -9.70
N ASP A 224 7.09 7.84 -8.54
CA ASP A 224 7.55 7.17 -7.32
C ASP A 224 6.67 7.52 -6.10
N ILE A 225 6.24 6.51 -5.34
CA ILE A 225 5.48 6.69 -4.10
C ILE A 225 6.10 5.88 -2.96
N HIS A 226 6.55 6.56 -1.91
CA HIS A 226 7.09 5.91 -0.72
C HIS A 226 6.88 6.75 0.56
N GLY A 227 6.97 6.11 1.73
CA GLY A 227 6.59 6.73 3.01
C GLY A 227 7.41 7.96 3.44
N LYS A 228 8.65 8.11 2.95
CA LYS A 228 9.50 9.28 3.23
C LYS A 228 9.14 10.54 2.42
N GLN A 229 8.27 10.44 1.41
CA GLN A 229 7.87 11.62 0.63
C GLN A 229 6.91 12.51 1.43
N LYS A 230 6.96 13.82 1.15
CA LYS A 230 5.96 14.76 1.66
C LYS A 230 4.57 14.38 1.16
N GLN A 231 3.56 14.57 2.00
CA GLN A 231 2.18 14.19 1.69
C GLN A 231 1.66 14.81 0.39
N GLY A 232 1.91 16.10 0.18
CA GLY A 232 1.48 16.80 -1.04
C GLY A 232 2.00 16.12 -2.31
N LYS A 233 3.29 15.76 -2.34
CA LYS A 233 3.89 15.04 -3.48
C LYS A 233 3.21 13.68 -3.67
N ARG A 234 3.06 12.88 -2.59
CA ARG A 234 2.42 11.55 -2.65
C ARG A 234 1.02 11.62 -3.24
N THR A 235 0.22 12.57 -2.76
CA THR A 235 -1.15 12.78 -3.24
C THR A 235 -1.18 13.20 -4.71
N THR A 236 -0.34 14.17 -5.12
CA THR A 236 -0.26 14.58 -6.53
C THR A 236 0.15 13.43 -7.43
N THR A 237 1.25 12.74 -7.12
CA THR A 237 1.76 11.61 -7.90
C THR A 237 0.77 10.44 -7.96
N PHE A 238 0.04 10.19 -6.87
CA PHE A 238 -1.02 9.18 -6.85
C PHE A 238 -2.13 9.49 -7.84
N PHE A 239 -2.68 10.71 -7.80
CA PHE A 239 -3.74 11.11 -8.72
C PHE A 239 -3.25 11.21 -10.16
N GLU A 240 -2.02 11.69 -10.37
CA GLU A 240 -1.36 11.69 -11.67
C GLU A 240 -1.32 10.27 -12.26
N PHE A 241 -0.85 9.29 -11.49
CA PHE A 241 -0.82 7.90 -11.95
C PHE A 241 -2.23 7.31 -12.14
N CYS A 242 -3.18 7.60 -11.26
CA CYS A 242 -4.55 7.11 -11.40
C CYS A 242 -5.20 7.61 -12.69
N ASN A 243 -5.01 8.89 -13.02
CA ASN A 243 -5.55 9.53 -14.21
C ASN A 243 -4.78 9.22 -15.50
N ALA A 244 -3.54 8.75 -15.40
CA ALA A 244 -2.75 8.36 -16.55
C ALA A 244 -3.29 7.07 -17.20
N GLU A 245 -3.35 7.06 -18.54
CA GLU A 245 -3.70 5.86 -19.33
C GLU A 245 -2.57 4.82 -19.32
N HIS A 246 -1.32 5.28 -19.33
CA HIS A 246 -0.11 4.48 -19.28
C HIS A 246 0.92 5.17 -18.38
N GLY A 247 1.88 4.41 -17.88
CA GLY A 247 2.91 4.94 -16.99
C GLY A 247 3.45 3.86 -16.06
N ILE A 248 4.59 4.15 -15.44
CA ILE A 248 5.26 3.24 -14.51
C ILE A 248 5.30 3.90 -13.14
N LEU A 249 4.79 3.20 -12.12
CA LEU A 249 4.82 3.63 -10.72
C LEU A 249 5.71 2.70 -9.90
N LEU A 250 6.80 3.25 -9.35
CA LEU A 250 7.66 2.58 -8.37
C LEU A 250 7.12 2.85 -6.97
N CYS A 251 6.90 1.81 -6.17
CA CYS A 251 6.31 1.99 -4.85
C CYS A 251 6.76 0.95 -3.82
N THR A 252 6.52 1.29 -2.56
CA THR A 252 6.58 0.34 -1.43
C THR A 252 5.16 -0.13 -1.09
N ASP A 253 5.00 -1.00 -0.09
CA ASP A 253 3.70 -1.50 0.38
C ASP A 253 2.72 -0.43 0.90
N VAL A 254 3.17 0.82 1.01
CA VAL A 254 2.30 1.99 1.14
C VAL A 254 1.21 2.04 0.06
N ALA A 255 1.51 1.59 -1.17
CA ALA A 255 0.58 1.61 -2.29
C ALA A 255 -0.10 0.25 -2.56
N ALA A 256 0.19 -0.79 -1.76
CA ALA A 256 -0.28 -2.15 -2.02
C ALA A 256 -1.73 -2.42 -1.58
N ARG A 257 -2.28 -1.65 -0.63
CA ARG A 257 -3.59 -1.90 0.02
C ARG A 257 -4.55 -0.72 -0.11
N GLY A 258 -5.85 -1.00 -0.21
CA GLY A 258 -6.93 0.00 -0.23
C GLY A 258 -7.00 0.95 -1.43
N LEU A 259 -5.87 1.27 -2.06
CA LEU A 259 -5.82 2.25 -3.14
C LEU A 259 -6.44 1.71 -4.42
N ASP A 260 -7.43 2.43 -4.93
CA ASP A 260 -8.12 2.14 -6.16
C ASP A 260 -7.34 2.68 -7.34
N ILE A 261 -6.41 1.87 -7.80
CA ILE A 261 -5.63 2.14 -9.00
C ILE A 261 -6.26 1.31 -10.11
N SER A 262 -7.12 1.96 -10.89
CA SER A 262 -7.79 1.32 -12.02
C SER A 262 -6.84 1.06 -13.18
N ASN A 263 -7.10 -0.02 -13.92
CA ASN A 263 -6.49 -0.35 -15.22
C ASN A 263 -4.97 -0.59 -15.18
N VAL A 264 -4.44 -1.18 -14.11
CA VAL A 264 -3.02 -1.58 -14.10
C VAL A 264 -2.86 -2.84 -14.93
N ASP A 265 -2.05 -2.82 -16.00
CA ASP A 265 -1.78 -3.99 -16.83
C ASP A 265 -0.84 -4.98 -16.13
N TRP A 266 0.17 -4.46 -15.44
CA TRP A 266 1.25 -5.26 -14.85
C TRP A 266 1.56 -4.87 -13.41
N ILE A 267 1.61 -5.88 -12.54
CA ILE A 267 2.17 -5.80 -11.20
C ILE A 267 3.52 -6.51 -11.19
N VAL A 268 4.61 -5.76 -11.06
CA VAL A 268 5.96 -6.31 -10.91
C VAL A 268 6.33 -6.26 -9.45
N GLN A 269 6.57 -7.42 -8.85
CA GLN A 269 7.11 -7.53 -7.51
C GLN A 269 8.62 -7.74 -7.63
N TYR A 270 9.36 -6.62 -7.71
CA TYR A 270 10.80 -6.63 -7.92
C TYR A 270 11.55 -7.16 -6.71
N ASP A 271 11.03 -6.86 -5.53
CA ASP A 271 11.41 -7.50 -4.27
C ASP A 271 10.20 -8.30 -3.74
N PRO A 272 10.38 -9.56 -3.33
CA PRO A 272 9.30 -10.35 -2.74
C PRO A 272 8.76 -9.68 -1.47
N PRO A 273 7.44 -9.81 -1.19
CA PRO A 273 6.87 -9.30 0.06
C PRO A 273 7.31 -10.13 1.27
N ASP A 274 7.20 -9.55 2.46
CA ASP A 274 7.49 -10.27 3.71
C ASP A 274 6.43 -11.32 4.05
N ASP A 275 5.19 -11.09 3.64
CA ASP A 275 4.06 -11.97 3.89
C ASP A 275 3.37 -12.39 2.59
N PRO A 276 3.00 -13.68 2.40
CA PRO A 276 2.13 -14.12 1.31
C PRO A 276 0.82 -13.33 1.17
N ARG A 277 0.29 -12.78 2.26
CA ARG A 277 -0.88 -11.90 2.22
C ARG A 277 -0.58 -10.60 1.50
N ASP A 278 0.59 -10.01 1.72
CA ASP A 278 1.02 -8.81 1.00
C ASP A 278 1.15 -9.09 -0.50
N TYR A 279 1.60 -10.29 -0.89
CA TYR A 279 1.58 -10.72 -2.30
C TYR A 279 0.18 -10.61 -2.88
N ILE A 280 -0.82 -11.20 -2.21
CA ILE A 280 -2.23 -11.19 -2.65
C ILE A 280 -2.75 -9.75 -2.80
N HIS A 281 -2.42 -8.86 -1.86
CA HIS A 281 -2.85 -7.46 -1.95
C HIS A 281 -2.19 -6.69 -3.11
N ARG A 282 -0.89 -6.93 -3.34
CA ARG A 282 -0.12 -6.34 -4.45
C ARG A 282 -0.71 -6.77 -5.79
N VAL A 283 -0.94 -8.06 -6.00
CA VAL A 283 -1.54 -8.55 -7.26
C VAL A 283 -2.99 -8.12 -7.40
N GLY A 284 -3.73 -7.99 -6.30
CA GLY A 284 -5.08 -7.41 -6.28
C GLY A 284 -5.15 -5.92 -6.64
N ARG A 285 -4.04 -5.26 -7.02
CA ARG A 285 -4.04 -3.93 -7.66
C ARG A 285 -4.35 -3.99 -9.17
N THR A 286 -4.18 -5.15 -9.80
CA THR A 286 -4.61 -5.36 -11.19
C THR A 286 -5.95 -6.08 -11.23
N ALA A 287 -6.52 -6.23 -12.43
CA ALA A 287 -7.74 -6.99 -12.69
C ALA A 287 -8.98 -6.57 -11.85
N ARG A 288 -9.02 -5.30 -11.44
CA ARG A 288 -10.13 -4.70 -10.68
C ARG A 288 -11.31 -4.34 -11.60
N GLY A 289 -12.39 -5.12 -11.53
CA GLY A 289 -13.62 -4.93 -12.31
C GLY A 289 -14.02 -6.21 -13.07
N THR A 290 -15.28 -6.31 -13.52
CA THR A 290 -15.88 -7.54 -14.08
C THR A 290 -15.22 -8.06 -15.36
N ASP A 291 -14.53 -7.20 -16.13
CA ASP A 291 -14.04 -7.54 -17.48
C ASP A 291 -12.56 -7.18 -17.70
N LYS A 292 -11.77 -7.04 -16.62
CA LYS A 292 -10.36 -6.65 -16.72
C LYS A 292 -9.44 -7.81 -16.36
N SER A 293 -8.53 -8.16 -17.26
CA SER A 293 -7.45 -9.10 -16.98
C SER A 293 -6.21 -8.36 -16.49
N GLY A 294 -5.43 -9.02 -15.63
CA GLY A 294 -4.19 -8.48 -15.09
C GLY A 294 -3.03 -9.44 -15.22
N LYS A 295 -1.80 -8.93 -15.18
CA LYS A 295 -0.60 -9.77 -15.10
C LYS A 295 0.24 -9.41 -13.89
N ALA A 296 0.79 -10.41 -13.23
CA ALA A 296 1.69 -10.24 -12.10
C ALA A 296 2.98 -11.03 -12.32
N LEU A 297 4.13 -10.38 -12.09
CA LEU A 297 5.44 -10.99 -12.22
C LEU A 297 6.23 -10.80 -10.92
N LEU A 298 6.60 -11.92 -10.29
CA LEU A 298 7.45 -11.95 -9.11
C LEU A 298 8.91 -12.22 -9.50
N PHE A 299 9.82 -11.37 -9.05
CA PHE A 299 11.25 -11.59 -9.19
C PHE A 299 11.73 -12.31 -7.94
N LEU A 300 12.46 -13.40 -8.13
CA LEU A 300 13.11 -14.15 -7.07
C LEU A 300 14.60 -14.28 -7.34
N LEU A 301 15.41 -14.06 -6.32
CA LEU A 301 16.79 -14.52 -6.31
C LEU A 301 16.83 -16.05 -6.15
N PRO A 302 17.91 -16.74 -6.58
CA PRO A 302 18.08 -18.18 -6.38
C PRO A 302 17.90 -18.62 -4.92
N GLU A 303 18.32 -17.78 -3.97
CA GLU A 303 18.21 -18.01 -2.52
C GLU A 303 16.76 -17.92 -2.02
N GLU A 304 15.89 -17.21 -2.75
CA GLU A 304 14.52 -16.89 -2.34
C GLU A 304 13.48 -17.92 -2.84
N VAL A 305 13.88 -18.90 -3.65
CA VAL A 305 12.97 -19.87 -4.31
C VAL A 305 12.08 -20.62 -3.31
N ALA A 306 12.56 -20.84 -2.08
CA ALA A 306 11.78 -21.46 -1.02
C ALA A 306 10.52 -20.67 -0.64
N PHE A 307 10.45 -19.36 -0.94
CA PHE A 307 9.26 -18.53 -0.75
C PHE A 307 8.04 -19.05 -1.54
N LEU A 308 8.25 -19.70 -2.69
CA LEU A 308 7.18 -20.33 -3.48
C LEU A 308 6.40 -21.39 -2.69
N LYS A 309 7.03 -22.06 -1.72
CA LYS A 309 6.35 -23.02 -0.84
C LYS A 309 5.32 -22.33 0.07
N TYR A 310 5.63 -21.14 0.56
CA TYR A 310 4.74 -20.34 1.39
C TYR A 310 3.58 -19.75 0.56
N LEU A 311 3.87 -19.29 -0.66
CA LEU A 311 2.81 -18.90 -1.60
C LEU A 311 1.86 -20.06 -1.89
N LYS A 312 2.40 -21.27 -2.12
CA LYS A 312 1.57 -22.46 -2.35
C LYS A 312 0.68 -22.81 -1.15
N GLN A 313 1.18 -22.64 0.08
CA GLN A 313 0.39 -22.81 1.31
C GLN A 313 -0.71 -21.76 1.42
N ALA A 314 -0.45 -20.53 0.98
CA ALA A 314 -1.43 -19.46 0.87
C ALA A 314 -2.34 -19.59 -0.37
N LYS A 315 -2.37 -20.77 -1.02
CA LYS A 315 -3.18 -21.05 -2.22
C LYS A 315 -2.86 -20.14 -3.43
N VAL A 316 -1.59 -19.77 -3.57
CA VAL A 316 -1.07 -18.98 -4.70
C VAL A 316 -0.09 -19.84 -5.51
N ARG A 317 -0.32 -20.00 -6.80
CA ARG A 317 0.46 -20.90 -7.69
C ARG A 317 0.94 -20.18 -8.95
N PRO A 318 1.95 -19.30 -8.84
CA PRO A 318 2.46 -18.57 -9.99
C PRO A 318 3.21 -19.53 -10.93
N LYS A 319 3.12 -19.30 -12.25
CA LYS A 319 3.83 -20.07 -13.28
C LYS A 319 5.26 -19.56 -13.46
N GLU A 320 6.21 -20.45 -13.69
CA GLU A 320 7.57 -20.04 -14.00
C GLU A 320 7.66 -19.44 -15.41
N TYR A 321 8.35 -18.30 -15.52
CA TYR A 321 8.73 -17.73 -16.80
C TYR A 321 10.25 -17.73 -16.95
N GLU A 322 10.71 -18.31 -18.05
CA GLU A 322 12.10 -18.15 -18.48
C GLU A 322 12.22 -16.85 -19.30
N PHE A 323 13.03 -15.90 -18.84
CA PHE A 323 13.44 -14.80 -19.70
C PHE A 323 14.74 -15.17 -20.42
N PRO A 324 14.73 -15.23 -21.77
CA PRO A 324 15.92 -15.58 -22.52
C PRO A 324 16.99 -14.50 -22.32
N ALA A 325 18.15 -14.89 -21.79
CA ALA A 325 19.26 -13.99 -21.51
C ALA A 325 19.69 -13.17 -22.73
N ALA A 326 19.53 -13.73 -23.94
CA ALA A 326 19.79 -13.06 -25.22
C ALA A 326 18.92 -11.80 -25.46
N LYS A 327 17.79 -11.68 -24.75
CA LYS A 327 16.87 -10.54 -24.86
C LYS A 327 17.12 -9.45 -23.81
N ILE A 328 18.06 -9.64 -22.88
CA ILE A 328 18.40 -8.68 -21.82
C ILE A 328 19.28 -7.59 -22.41
N SER A 329 18.89 -6.33 -22.20
CA SER A 329 19.70 -5.19 -22.63
C SER A 329 21.02 -5.17 -21.84
N ASN A 330 22.15 -5.25 -22.54
CA ASN A 330 23.48 -5.21 -21.91
C ASN A 330 23.86 -3.76 -21.56
N VAL A 331 23.25 -3.22 -20.51
CA VAL A 331 23.47 -1.84 -20.04
C VAL A 331 24.33 -1.77 -18.77
N GLN A 332 24.91 -2.89 -18.33
CA GLN A 332 25.64 -2.96 -17.05
C GLN A 332 26.83 -1.99 -16.99
N MET A 333 27.66 -1.96 -18.03
CA MET A 333 28.83 -1.07 -18.09
C MET A 333 28.42 0.41 -18.09
N GLN A 334 27.33 0.74 -18.79
CA GLN A 334 26.79 2.11 -18.83
C GLN A 334 26.23 2.51 -17.46
N LEU A 335 25.53 1.60 -16.79
CA LEU A 335 25.02 1.79 -15.44
C LEU A 335 26.16 2.05 -14.45
N GLU A 336 27.18 1.20 -14.41
CA GLU A 336 28.31 1.34 -13.50
C GLU A 336 29.07 2.65 -13.74
N LYS A 337 29.32 3.00 -15.00
CA LYS A 337 29.95 4.28 -15.36
C LYS A 337 29.09 5.46 -14.90
N LEU A 338 27.78 5.43 -15.14
CA LEU A 338 26.87 6.48 -14.74
C LEU A 338 26.84 6.67 -13.22
N ILE A 339 26.73 5.57 -12.47
CA ILE A 339 26.73 5.60 -11.00
C ILE A 339 28.09 6.06 -10.47
N GLN A 340 29.19 5.78 -11.15
CA GLN A 340 30.52 6.25 -10.75
C GLN A 340 30.72 7.75 -11.01
N GLU A 341 30.26 8.26 -12.15
CA GLU A 341 30.48 9.65 -12.58
C GLU A 341 29.50 10.64 -11.91
N ASN A 342 28.24 10.22 -11.69
CA ASN A 342 27.22 11.08 -11.12
C ASN A 342 27.18 10.99 -9.59
N TYR A 343 27.72 12.00 -8.91
CA TYR A 343 27.76 12.07 -7.45
C TYR A 343 26.40 11.88 -6.75
N TYR A 344 25.33 12.47 -7.28
CA TYR A 344 24.00 12.38 -6.68
C TYR A 344 23.41 10.98 -6.82
N LEU A 345 23.51 10.38 -8.00
CA LEU A 345 23.08 8.99 -8.23
C LEU A 345 23.92 8.01 -7.42
N HIS A 346 25.24 8.21 -7.34
CA HIS A 346 26.13 7.41 -6.50
C HIS A 346 25.70 7.39 -5.04
N LYS A 347 25.40 8.56 -4.47
CA LYS A 347 24.92 8.69 -3.09
C LYS A 347 23.58 7.98 -2.91
N SER A 348 22.65 8.19 -3.84
CA SER A 348 21.33 7.54 -3.82
C SER A 348 21.45 6.01 -3.93
N ALA A 349 22.33 5.51 -4.80
CA ALA A 349 22.65 4.09 -4.95
C ALA A 349 23.18 3.48 -3.65
N LYS A 350 24.07 4.18 -2.93
CA LYS A 350 24.60 3.72 -1.63
C LYS A 350 23.49 3.62 -0.57
N GLU A 351 22.64 4.64 -0.48
CA GLU A 351 21.49 4.66 0.44
C GLU A 351 20.45 3.60 0.08
N GLY A 352 20.21 3.39 -1.22
CA GLY A 352 19.35 2.34 -1.77
C GLY A 352 19.86 0.95 -1.42
N TYR A 353 21.12 0.64 -1.76
CA TYR A 353 21.78 -0.62 -1.47
C TYR A 353 21.77 -0.95 0.02
N ARG A 354 22.18 -0.01 0.87
CA ARG A 354 22.14 -0.19 2.33
C ARG A 354 20.72 -0.52 2.82
N SER A 355 19.73 0.25 2.38
CA SER A 355 18.35 0.07 2.82
C SER A 355 17.73 -1.23 2.30
N TYR A 356 18.15 -1.71 1.12
CA TYR A 356 17.73 -3.00 0.58
C TYR A 356 18.24 -4.12 1.47
N LEU A 357 19.54 -4.11 1.81
CA LEU A 357 20.10 -5.12 2.71
C LEU A 357 19.48 -5.07 4.11
N GLN A 358 19.20 -3.88 4.64
CA GLN A 358 18.51 -3.74 5.92
C GLN A 358 17.06 -4.27 5.85
N ALA A 359 16.34 -3.98 4.77
CA ALA A 359 14.99 -4.53 4.57
C ALA A 359 15.04 -6.06 4.45
N TYR A 360 15.99 -6.60 3.68
CA TYR A 360 16.23 -8.03 3.54
C TYR A 360 16.53 -8.68 4.89
N ALA A 361 17.46 -8.10 5.65
CA ALA A 361 17.82 -8.54 6.99
C ALA A 361 16.69 -8.41 8.01
N SER A 362 15.67 -7.60 7.74
CA SER A 362 14.52 -7.39 8.62
C SER A 362 13.35 -8.36 8.37
N HIS A 363 13.36 -9.10 7.25
CA HIS A 363 12.29 -10.04 6.89
C HIS A 363 11.94 -11.03 8.01
N SER A 364 10.66 -11.34 8.18
CA SER A 364 10.16 -12.29 9.16
C SER A 364 10.61 -13.73 8.86
N LEU A 365 10.62 -14.13 7.58
CA LEU A 365 11.00 -15.47 7.13
C LEU A 365 12.53 -15.62 7.00
N LYS A 366 13.25 -15.54 8.13
CA LYS A 366 14.73 -15.59 8.20
C LYS A 366 15.35 -16.83 7.54
N GLN A 367 14.64 -17.96 7.56
CA GLN A 367 15.09 -19.20 6.90
C GLN A 367 15.10 -19.13 5.36
N ILE A 368 14.45 -18.15 4.76
CA ILE A 368 14.47 -17.91 3.31
C ILE A 368 15.28 -16.64 3.02
N PHE A 369 14.94 -15.55 3.70
CA PHE A 369 15.56 -14.25 3.52
C PHE A 369 16.70 -14.07 4.52
N ASP A 370 17.76 -14.85 4.36
CA ASP A 370 19.01 -14.66 5.12
C ASP A 370 19.96 -13.73 4.37
N VAL A 371 20.23 -12.57 4.96
CA VAL A 371 21.15 -11.59 4.35
C VAL A 371 22.58 -12.15 4.22
N ASN A 372 22.95 -13.11 5.06
CA ASN A 372 24.29 -13.70 5.07
C ASN A 372 24.50 -14.69 3.91
N THR A 373 23.43 -15.18 3.29
CA THR A 373 23.53 -16.08 2.13
C THR A 373 23.61 -15.31 0.81
N LEU A 374 23.39 -13.99 0.82
CA LEU A 374 23.44 -13.18 -0.39
C LEU A 374 24.86 -12.98 -0.91
N ASP A 375 25.05 -13.14 -2.22
CA ASP A 375 26.25 -12.68 -2.91
C ASP A 375 26.23 -11.14 -3.00
N LEU A 376 26.81 -10.48 -2.00
CA LEU A 376 26.88 -9.01 -1.92
C LEU A 376 27.60 -8.37 -3.11
N SER A 377 28.50 -9.09 -3.79
CA SER A 377 29.13 -8.58 -5.02
C SER A 377 28.10 -8.47 -6.14
N ARG A 378 27.26 -9.50 -6.33
CA ARG A 378 26.19 -9.48 -7.32
C ARG A 378 25.08 -8.48 -6.96
N VAL A 379 24.71 -8.40 -5.68
CA VAL A 379 23.75 -7.38 -5.23
C VAL A 379 24.32 -5.98 -5.48
N GLY A 380 25.60 -5.74 -5.21
CA GLY A 380 26.27 -4.48 -5.51
C GLY A 380 26.18 -4.09 -7.00
N LYS A 381 26.40 -5.04 -7.90
CA LYS A 381 26.25 -4.83 -9.35
C LYS A 381 24.85 -4.40 -9.75
N ALA A 382 23.82 -4.92 -9.09
CA ALA A 382 22.42 -4.52 -9.33
C ALA A 382 22.15 -3.04 -9.03
N PHE A 383 22.94 -2.43 -8.14
CA PHE A 383 22.91 -1.00 -7.80
C PHE A 383 23.94 -0.18 -8.58
N GLY A 384 24.65 -0.80 -9.54
CA GLY A 384 25.67 -0.14 -10.37
C GLY A 384 27.04 0.00 -9.70
N PHE A 385 27.33 -0.79 -8.66
CA PHE A 385 28.66 -0.82 -8.05
C PHE A 385 29.54 -1.93 -8.63
N SER A 386 30.73 -1.56 -9.10
CA SER A 386 31.80 -2.52 -9.42
C SER A 386 32.38 -3.16 -8.16
N VAL A 387 32.48 -2.37 -7.08
CA VAL A 387 32.86 -2.82 -5.73
C VAL A 387 31.76 -2.42 -4.75
N PRO A 388 31.06 -3.37 -4.10
CA PRO A 388 29.95 -3.06 -3.22
C PRO A 388 30.43 -2.24 -2.00
N PRO A 389 29.70 -1.19 -1.59
CA PRO A 389 30.02 -0.45 -0.39
C PRO A 389 29.81 -1.32 0.85
N ASN A 390 30.66 -1.16 1.86
CA ASN A 390 30.50 -1.87 3.13
C ASN A 390 29.25 -1.37 3.87
N VAL A 391 28.43 -2.30 4.36
CA VAL A 391 27.20 -2.01 5.09
C VAL A 391 27.22 -2.75 6.42
N ASN A 392 27.10 -2.01 7.51
CA ASN A 392 26.92 -2.61 8.82
C ASN A 392 25.46 -3.07 8.98
N LEU A 393 25.26 -4.39 9.10
CA LEU A 393 23.96 -5.04 9.23
C LEU A 393 23.51 -5.20 10.69
N ASN A 394 24.38 -4.90 11.67
CA ASN A 394 24.14 -5.09 13.11
C ASN A 394 23.65 -3.81 13.83
N ALA A 395 23.05 -2.86 13.10
CA ALA A 395 22.68 -1.53 13.63
C ALA A 395 21.18 -1.37 13.87
#